data_AF-A0A839HAC2-F1
#
_entry.id   AF-A0A839HAC2-F1
#
_cell.length_a   1.000
_cell.length_b   1.000
_cell.length_c   1.000
_cell.angle_alpha   90.00
_cell.angle_beta   90.00
_cell.angle_gamma   90.00
#
_symmetry.space_group_name_H-M   'P 1'
#
loop_
_entity.id
_entity.type
_entity.pdbx_description
1 polymer ?
#
loop_
_entity_poly.entity_id
_entity_poly.type
_entity_poly.pdbx_seq_one_letter_code
_entity_poly.pdbx_strand_id
1 'polypeptide(L)'
;MGLKVLIRVDRVAAILAGCDCYGELIADIDPAELNLDERQALAQAPEHHGMTDLTAPFPPPGNYPAPPETATPDVHAWLRWRIKCANLYERACKAQLAKWDQEAETYIAYWSQQPLERFITKDWPAIYYTAALPNHHGDGPPLPESDAMAARARIETALADKLNDAHALADKRNRAAERHKLQRETDRTAAQIRRAEQLAAWVNEYMDDNARARFKLNLLPEDEILDAIRAAAYRSLDEFPRYRKIRFNDVDHSERCSGSQSLDCDTDDAKHLTAAQFELYRQIETKAPPGAKLKALVHSCACESCNAGLIRRSVQVVIPVGELLFSREYALDGNTAAIDFDTDGDHN
;
A
#
# COMPACT_ATOMS: atom_id res chain seq x y z
N MET A 1 -13.65 58.26 33.43
CA MET A 1 -12.34 57.80 32.94
C MET A 1 -12.53 57.44 31.48
N GLY A 2 -11.75 58.03 30.57
CA GLY A 2 -11.83 57.70 29.14
C GLY A 2 -11.31 56.29 28.87
N LEU A 3 -11.85 55.63 27.83
CA LEU A 3 -11.34 54.36 27.33
C LEU A 3 -10.15 54.63 26.41
N LYS A 4 -9.10 53.82 26.51
CA LYS A 4 -7.91 53.91 25.66
C LYS A 4 -8.03 52.96 24.48
N VAL A 5 -7.88 53.50 23.28
CA VAL A 5 -7.93 52.72 22.03
C VAL A 5 -6.63 52.88 21.25
N LEU A 6 -6.19 51.80 20.61
CA LEU A 6 -5.06 51.80 19.70
C LEU A 6 -5.57 51.99 18.28
N ILE A 7 -5.06 53.01 17.58
CA ILE A 7 -5.37 53.30 16.18
C ILE A 7 -4.07 53.54 15.40
N ARG A 8 -4.13 53.35 14.08
CA ARG A 8 -2.97 53.58 13.20
C ARG A 8 -3.22 54.80 12.32
N VAL A 9 -2.24 55.69 12.28
CA VAL A 9 -2.21 56.87 11.39
C VAL A 9 -1.20 56.60 10.28
N ASP A 10 -1.62 56.80 9.03
CA ASP A 10 -0.76 56.53 7.88
C ASP A 10 0.36 57.57 7.77
N ARG A 11 1.59 57.10 7.53
CA ARG A 11 2.77 57.96 7.50
C ARG A 11 2.73 58.92 6.31
N VAL A 12 2.31 58.46 5.14
CA VAL A 12 2.29 59.29 3.93
C VAL A 12 1.18 60.33 4.06
N ALA A 13 -0.01 59.93 4.51
CA ALA A 13 -1.12 60.83 4.77
C ALA A 13 -0.78 61.90 5.82
N ALA A 14 -0.13 61.52 6.93
CA ALA A 14 0.28 62.44 7.98
C ALA A 14 1.32 63.46 7.48
N ILE A 15 2.37 63.01 6.78
CA ILE A 15 3.41 63.88 6.22
C ILE A 15 2.80 64.87 5.22
N LEU A 16 1.90 64.41 4.34
CA LEU A 16 1.23 65.28 3.37
C LEU A 16 0.30 66.31 4.04
N ALA A 17 -0.27 65.98 5.20
CA ALA A 17 -1.08 66.91 5.99
C ALA A 17 -0.26 67.83 6.90
N GLY A 18 1.08 67.71 6.92
CA GLY A 18 1.95 68.48 7.80
C GLY A 18 1.92 68.01 9.27
N CYS A 19 1.50 66.78 9.53
CA CYS A 19 1.48 66.17 10.86
C CYS A 19 2.67 65.21 11.03
N ASP A 20 3.46 65.36 12.10
CA ASP A 20 4.61 64.48 12.42
C ASP A 20 4.22 63.31 13.36
N CYS A 21 2.92 63.15 13.64
CA CYS A 21 2.39 62.06 14.47
C CYS A 21 1.83 60.96 13.55
N TYR A 22 2.58 59.87 13.36
CA TYR A 22 2.18 58.72 12.56
C TYR A 22 2.56 57.39 13.24
N GLY A 23 2.01 56.28 12.76
CA GLY A 23 2.20 54.96 13.36
C GLY A 23 1.06 54.56 14.29
N GLU A 24 1.34 53.71 15.26
CA GLU A 24 0.38 53.27 16.28
C GLU A 24 0.27 54.33 17.38
N LEU A 25 -0.94 54.84 17.58
CA LEU A 25 -1.24 55.92 18.52
C LEU A 25 -2.34 55.48 19.47
N ILE A 26 -2.23 55.92 20.72
CA ILE A 26 -3.25 55.72 21.75
C ILE A 26 -4.14 56.95 21.77
N ALA A 27 -5.44 56.76 21.60
CA ALA A 27 -6.44 57.81 21.75
C ALA A 27 -7.31 57.52 22.97
N ASP A 28 -7.65 58.58 23.72
CA ASP A 28 -8.66 58.52 24.77
C ASP A 28 -10.02 58.84 24.16
N ILE A 29 -11.03 58.01 24.45
CA ILE A 29 -12.41 58.18 24.01
C ILE A 29 -13.35 58.29 25.20
N ASP A 30 -14.34 59.18 25.09
CA ASP A 30 -15.52 59.15 25.94
C ASP A 30 -16.59 58.23 25.30
N PRO A 31 -16.95 57.11 25.93
CA PRO A 31 -18.00 56.22 25.42
C PRO A 31 -19.36 56.91 25.23
N ALA A 32 -19.61 58.04 25.90
CA ALA A 32 -20.85 58.81 25.74
C ALA A 32 -20.96 59.47 24.36
N GLU A 33 -19.83 59.77 23.70
CA GLU A 33 -19.76 60.40 22.38
C GLU A 33 -20.01 59.38 21.23
N LEU A 34 -19.91 58.09 21.52
CA LEU A 34 -20.11 57.03 20.55
C LEU A 34 -21.60 56.69 20.38
N ASN A 35 -22.01 56.42 19.14
CA ASN A 35 -23.32 55.83 18.88
C ASN A 35 -23.36 54.34 19.33
N LEU A 36 -24.54 53.71 19.26
CA LEU A 36 -24.72 52.34 19.74
C LEU A 36 -23.85 51.33 18.97
N ASP A 37 -23.80 51.43 17.64
CA ASP A 37 -23.03 50.51 16.79
C ASP A 37 -21.52 50.68 17.01
N GLU A 38 -21.06 51.92 17.21
CA GLU A 38 -19.68 52.24 17.55
C GLU A 38 -19.27 51.67 18.91
N ARG A 39 -20.14 51.77 19.93
CA ARG A 39 -19.90 51.14 21.23
C ARG A 39 -19.84 49.62 21.13
N GLN A 40 -20.71 49.01 20.32
CA GLN A 40 -20.70 47.56 20.07
C GLN A 40 -19.43 47.12 19.35
N ALA A 41 -19.01 47.85 18.31
CA ALA A 41 -17.78 47.56 17.59
C ALA A 41 -16.54 47.73 18.47
N LEU A 42 -16.54 48.73 19.35
CA LEU A 42 -15.49 48.91 20.35
C LEU A 42 -15.45 47.74 21.34
N ALA A 43 -16.60 47.29 21.83
CA ALA A 43 -16.69 46.15 22.77
C ALA A 43 -16.28 44.80 22.13
N GLN A 44 -16.38 44.66 20.81
CA GLN A 44 -15.99 43.46 20.07
C GLN A 44 -14.53 43.48 19.59
N ALA A 45 -13.86 44.63 19.66
CA ALA A 45 -12.47 44.73 19.25
C ALA A 45 -11.55 44.05 20.30
N PRO A 46 -10.46 43.40 19.86
CA PRO A 46 -9.56 42.69 20.76
C PRO A 46 -8.85 43.67 21.71
N GLU A 47 -8.55 43.21 22.92
CA GLU A 47 -7.74 43.96 23.85
C GLU A 47 -6.25 43.59 23.72
N HIS A 48 -5.39 44.60 23.68
CA HIS A 48 -3.95 44.44 23.71
C HIS A 48 -3.35 45.36 24.78
N HIS A 49 -2.70 44.78 25.78
CA HIS A 49 -2.10 45.52 26.91
C HIS A 49 -3.07 46.45 27.66
N GLY A 50 -4.34 46.04 27.81
CA GLY A 50 -5.37 46.84 28.49
C GLY A 50 -5.90 48.00 27.67
N MET A 51 -5.68 47.98 26.35
CA MET A 51 -6.21 48.95 25.38
C MET A 51 -7.01 48.20 24.31
N THR A 52 -8.08 48.82 23.82
CA THR A 52 -8.87 48.23 22.72
C THR A 52 -8.16 48.47 21.39
N ASP A 53 -7.72 47.41 20.72
CA ASP A 53 -6.98 47.50 19.46
C ASP A 53 -7.91 47.51 18.25
N LEU A 54 -8.11 48.70 17.68
CA LEU A 54 -8.91 48.88 16.46
C LEU A 54 -8.14 48.54 15.18
N THR A 55 -6.83 48.35 15.26
CA THR A 55 -5.94 48.05 14.12
C THR A 55 -5.74 46.57 13.85
N ALA A 56 -6.03 45.71 14.83
CA ALA A 56 -5.94 44.26 14.66
C ALA A 56 -6.68 43.75 13.39
N PRO A 57 -6.12 42.77 12.68
CA PRO A 57 -6.77 42.20 11.51
C PRO A 57 -8.06 41.48 11.91
N PHE A 58 -9.06 41.53 11.03
CA PHE A 58 -10.27 40.71 11.19
C PHE A 58 -9.96 39.25 10.85
N PRO A 59 -10.48 38.27 11.61
CA PRO A 59 -10.23 36.86 11.36
C PRO A 59 -10.90 36.40 10.06
N PRO A 60 -10.42 35.31 9.41
CA PRO A 60 -11.16 34.66 8.33
C PRO A 60 -12.47 34.03 8.88
N PRO A 61 -13.51 33.81 8.05
CA PRO A 61 -13.56 34.05 6.60
C PRO A 61 -13.98 35.48 6.24
N GLY A 62 -13.46 36.03 5.13
CA GLY A 62 -13.92 37.29 4.58
C GLY A 62 -12.87 38.03 3.74
N ASN A 63 -13.34 38.88 2.83
CA ASN A 63 -12.52 39.85 2.11
C ASN A 63 -12.84 41.24 2.64
N TYR A 64 -11.92 41.83 3.38
CA TYR A 64 -12.14 43.08 4.11
C TYR A 64 -11.63 44.29 3.31
N PRO A 65 -12.30 45.45 3.41
CA PRO A 65 -11.78 46.69 2.84
C PRO A 65 -10.45 47.07 3.51
N ALA A 66 -9.61 47.81 2.78
CA ALA A 66 -8.40 48.38 3.36
C ALA A 66 -8.74 49.25 4.60
N PRO A 67 -7.88 49.26 5.62
CA PRO A 67 -8.05 50.13 6.78
C PRO A 67 -8.04 51.60 6.35
N PRO A 68 -8.64 52.51 7.14
CA PRO A 68 -8.70 53.91 6.78
C PRO A 68 -7.30 54.54 6.80
N GLU A 69 -6.96 55.25 5.73
CA GLU A 69 -5.72 56.02 5.61
C GLU A 69 -5.96 57.44 6.14
N THR A 70 -5.89 57.61 7.47
CA THR A 70 -6.15 58.91 8.10
C THR A 70 -4.85 59.65 8.36
N ALA A 71 -4.83 60.96 8.09
CA ALA A 71 -3.69 61.84 8.36
C ALA A 71 -3.58 62.28 9.83
N THR A 72 -4.69 62.17 10.57
CA THR A 72 -4.80 62.42 12.00
C THR A 72 -5.44 61.22 12.69
N PRO A 73 -5.33 61.10 14.03
CA PRO A 73 -5.99 60.03 14.77
C PRO A 73 -7.53 60.21 14.68
N ASP A 74 -8.21 59.49 13.79
CA ASP A 74 -9.67 59.52 13.64
C ASP A 74 -10.25 58.18 14.07
N VAL A 75 -10.66 58.12 15.34
CA VAL A 75 -11.21 56.88 15.89
C VAL A 75 -12.56 56.54 15.27
N HIS A 76 -13.39 57.51 14.89
CA HIS A 76 -14.68 57.22 14.26
C HIS A 76 -14.49 56.56 12.89
N ALA A 77 -13.47 56.95 12.12
CA ALA A 77 -13.12 56.25 10.87
C ALA A 77 -12.74 54.79 11.11
N TRP A 78 -11.93 54.52 12.13
CA TRP A 78 -11.55 53.16 12.53
C TRP A 78 -12.75 52.33 13.03
N LEU A 79 -13.65 52.93 13.82
CA LEU A 79 -14.87 52.27 14.29
C LEU A 79 -15.84 51.96 13.13
N ARG A 80 -16.05 52.88 12.19
CA ARG A 80 -16.86 52.63 10.98
C ARG A 80 -16.27 51.52 10.13
N TRP A 81 -14.95 51.49 9.96
CA TRP A 81 -14.26 50.40 9.26
C TRP A 81 -14.49 49.07 9.96
N ARG A 82 -14.36 49.01 11.30
CA ARG A 82 -14.65 47.82 12.11
C ARG A 82 -16.09 47.33 11.98
N ILE A 83 -17.08 48.21 12.05
CA ILE A 83 -18.51 47.87 11.84
C ILE A 83 -18.69 47.24 10.45
N LYS A 84 -18.08 47.84 9.42
CA LYS A 84 -18.15 47.31 8.05
C LYS A 84 -17.50 45.92 7.93
N CYS A 85 -16.33 45.73 8.53
CA CYS A 85 -15.64 44.44 8.54
C CYS A 85 -16.42 43.38 9.33
N ALA A 86 -17.01 43.72 10.47
CA ALA A 86 -17.86 42.81 11.26
C ALA A 86 -19.09 42.34 10.45
N ASN A 87 -19.77 43.26 9.76
CA ASN A 87 -20.90 42.92 8.88
C ASN A 87 -20.47 42.01 7.71
N LEU A 88 -19.28 42.23 7.13
CA LEU A 88 -18.75 41.37 6.07
C LEU A 88 -18.35 39.99 6.60
N TYR A 89 -17.74 39.92 7.77
CA TYR A 89 -17.41 38.68 8.46
C TYR A 89 -18.67 37.86 8.75
N GLU A 90 -19.71 38.47 9.33
CA GLU A 90 -20.97 37.77 9.61
C GLU A 90 -21.61 37.21 8.34
N ARG A 91 -21.62 37.99 7.25
CA ARG A 91 -22.10 37.53 5.93
C ARG A 91 -21.25 36.38 5.40
N ALA A 92 -19.93 36.46 5.54
CA ALA A 92 -19.01 35.41 5.10
C ALA A 92 -19.19 34.13 5.92
N CYS A 93 -19.36 34.22 7.24
CA CYS A 93 -19.69 33.09 8.10
C CYS A 93 -21.02 32.44 7.70
N LYS A 94 -22.08 33.24 7.47
CA LYS A 94 -23.37 32.72 6.99
C LYS A 94 -23.25 32.02 5.63
N ALA A 95 -22.49 32.61 4.70
CA ALA A 95 -22.24 32.01 3.39
C ALA A 95 -21.42 30.72 3.50
N GLN A 96 -20.42 30.67 4.39
CA GLN A 96 -19.61 29.49 4.64
C GLN A 96 -20.43 28.35 5.27
N LEU A 97 -21.29 28.66 6.25
CA LEU A 97 -22.22 27.69 6.84
C LEU A 97 -23.18 27.13 5.79
N ALA A 98 -23.78 27.98 4.97
CA ALA A 98 -24.67 27.55 3.88
C ALA A 98 -23.94 26.67 2.84
N LYS A 99 -22.67 26.99 2.55
CA LYS A 99 -21.82 26.17 1.68
C LYS A 99 -21.60 24.78 2.29
N TRP A 100 -21.21 24.70 3.56
CA TRP A 100 -21.02 23.41 4.24
C TRP A 100 -22.30 22.58 4.32
N ASP A 101 -23.46 23.22 4.52
CA ASP A 101 -24.76 22.54 4.49
C ASP A 101 -25.06 21.95 3.11
N GLN A 102 -24.80 22.69 2.04
CA GLN A 102 -24.98 22.21 0.67
C GLN A 102 -24.01 21.05 0.33
N GLU A 103 -22.76 21.14 0.79
CA GLU A 103 -21.77 20.08 0.64
C GLU A 103 -22.21 18.81 1.38
N ALA A 104 -22.74 18.94 2.60
CA ALA A 104 -23.28 17.80 3.35
C ALA A 104 -24.49 17.16 2.65
N GLU A 105 -25.41 17.94 2.09
CA GLU A 105 -26.54 17.42 1.31
C GLU A 105 -26.09 16.65 0.09
N THR A 106 -25.14 17.22 -0.65
CA THR A 106 -24.55 16.57 -1.83
C THR A 106 -23.87 15.26 -1.45
N TYR A 107 -23.12 15.27 -0.35
CA TYR A 107 -22.46 14.09 0.20
C TYR A 107 -23.47 13.00 0.58
N ILE A 108 -24.48 13.33 1.39
CA ILE A 108 -25.52 12.39 1.83
C ILE A 108 -26.28 11.83 0.63
N ALA A 109 -26.70 12.67 -0.31
CA ALA A 109 -27.45 12.25 -1.48
C ALA A 109 -26.66 11.27 -2.36
N TYR A 110 -25.38 11.53 -2.57
CA TYR A 110 -24.50 10.64 -3.33
C TYR A 110 -24.23 9.32 -2.58
N TRP A 111 -23.72 9.41 -1.34
CA TRP A 111 -23.24 8.26 -0.59
C TRP A 111 -24.37 7.36 -0.07
N SER A 112 -25.58 7.87 0.12
CA SER A 112 -26.77 7.06 0.44
C SER A 112 -27.15 6.08 -0.67
N GLN A 113 -26.74 6.32 -1.92
CA GLN A 113 -27.01 5.45 -3.08
C GLN A 113 -25.90 4.43 -3.37
N GLN A 114 -24.70 4.63 -2.80
CA GLN A 114 -23.54 3.78 -3.08
C GLN A 114 -23.65 2.38 -2.43
N PRO A 115 -23.03 1.33 -2.96
CA PRO A 115 -23.02 0.03 -2.30
C PRO A 115 -22.21 0.08 -0.98
N LEU A 116 -22.55 -0.82 -0.02
CA LEU A 116 -21.90 -0.88 1.30
C LEU A 116 -20.38 -1.08 1.20
N GLU A 117 -19.93 -1.80 0.18
CA GLU A 117 -18.51 -2.08 -0.07
C GLU A 117 -17.67 -0.81 -0.19
N ARG A 118 -18.25 0.31 -0.63
CA ARG A 118 -17.52 1.58 -0.73
C ARG A 118 -17.21 2.22 0.61
N PHE A 119 -17.92 1.83 1.66
CA PHE A 119 -17.66 2.26 3.04
C PHE A 119 -16.65 1.35 3.73
N ILE A 120 -16.27 0.23 3.11
CA ILE A 120 -15.39 -0.77 3.71
C ILE A 120 -13.99 -0.65 3.10
N THR A 121 -13.03 -0.27 3.92
CA THR A 121 -11.61 -0.23 3.56
C THR A 121 -10.89 -1.42 4.15
N LYS A 122 -9.75 -1.77 3.54
CA LYS A 122 -8.85 -2.80 4.04
C LYS A 122 -7.65 -2.08 4.64
N ASP A 123 -7.61 -1.99 5.96
CA ASP A 123 -6.54 -1.28 6.65
C ASP A 123 -5.24 -2.06 6.55
N TRP A 124 -4.12 -1.35 6.43
CA TRP A 124 -2.81 -1.98 6.49
C TRP A 124 -2.39 -2.20 7.95
N PRO A 125 -1.91 -3.40 8.34
CA PRO A 125 -1.67 -4.59 7.51
C PRO A 125 -2.99 -5.22 7.04
N ALA A 126 -3.05 -5.53 5.74
CA ALA A 126 -4.26 -5.89 4.96
C ALA A 126 -4.91 -7.22 5.39
N ILE A 127 -5.31 -7.29 6.65
CA ILE A 127 -5.83 -8.48 7.33
C ILE A 127 -7.27 -8.21 7.76
N TYR A 128 -7.59 -6.97 8.14
CA TYR A 128 -8.90 -6.58 8.64
C TYR A 128 -9.59 -5.58 7.72
N TYR A 129 -10.91 -5.72 7.67
CA TYR A 129 -11.81 -4.78 7.04
C TYR A 129 -12.37 -3.84 8.12
N THR A 130 -12.39 -2.56 7.82
CA THR A 130 -13.00 -1.52 8.65
C THR A 130 -14.03 -0.76 7.83
N ALA A 131 -15.06 -0.24 8.49
CA ALA A 131 -16.07 0.59 7.85
C ALA A 131 -15.94 2.03 8.35
N ALA A 132 -15.99 2.98 7.42
CA ALA A 132 -15.89 4.41 7.71
C ALA A 132 -16.57 5.24 6.62
N LEU A 133 -16.83 6.52 6.92
CA LEU A 133 -17.24 7.48 5.89
C LEU A 133 -16.11 7.65 4.86
N PRO A 134 -16.39 7.51 3.56
CA PRO A 134 -15.39 7.71 2.53
C PRO A 134 -14.84 9.14 2.54
N ASN A 135 -13.53 9.26 2.73
CA ASN A 135 -12.88 10.57 2.83
C ASN A 135 -12.44 11.09 1.44
N HIS A 136 -11.81 10.27 0.57
CA HIS A 136 -11.30 10.75 -0.74
C HIS A 136 -11.06 9.66 -1.82
N HIS A 137 -11.70 8.50 -1.77
CA HIS A 137 -11.40 7.42 -2.71
C HIS A 137 -12.30 7.46 -3.97
N GLY A 138 -11.94 8.28 -4.96
CA GLY A 138 -12.49 8.27 -6.32
C GLY A 138 -13.40 9.44 -6.67
N ASP A 139 -14.40 9.20 -7.54
CA ASP A 139 -15.25 10.21 -8.18
C ASP A 139 -16.38 10.80 -7.29
N GLY A 140 -16.35 10.55 -5.98
CA GLY A 140 -17.40 10.99 -5.05
C GLY A 140 -17.16 12.39 -4.48
N PRO A 141 -18.21 13.09 -3.99
CA PRO A 141 -18.04 14.31 -3.24
C PRO A 141 -17.20 14.03 -1.98
N PRO A 142 -16.23 14.91 -1.66
CA PRO A 142 -15.36 14.74 -0.51
C PRO A 142 -16.14 14.94 0.79
N LEU A 143 -15.68 14.30 1.86
CA LEU A 143 -16.22 14.57 3.19
C LEU A 143 -15.90 16.03 3.56
N PRO A 144 -16.85 16.81 4.11
CA PRO A 144 -16.58 18.18 4.53
C PRO A 144 -15.40 18.28 5.49
N GLU A 145 -14.72 19.42 5.44
CA GLU A 145 -13.54 19.73 6.25
C GLU A 145 -13.81 19.58 7.76
N SER A 146 -12.75 19.40 8.55
CA SER A 146 -12.87 19.13 9.99
C SER A 146 -13.49 20.27 10.79
N ASP A 147 -13.39 21.51 10.30
CA ASP A 147 -13.99 22.69 10.92
C ASP A 147 -15.51 22.79 10.68
N ALA A 148 -16.04 22.08 9.67
CA ALA A 148 -17.47 21.93 9.38
C ALA A 148 -18.17 20.92 10.32
N MET A 149 -17.94 21.01 11.64
CA MET A 149 -18.39 19.98 12.61
C MET A 149 -19.90 19.70 12.56
N ALA A 150 -20.74 20.73 12.45
CA ALA A 150 -22.19 20.57 12.39
C ALA A 150 -22.64 19.81 11.12
N ALA A 151 -22.02 20.12 9.98
CA ALA A 151 -22.26 19.45 8.71
C ALA A 151 -21.85 17.96 8.78
N ARG A 152 -20.69 17.66 9.40
CA ARG A 152 -20.23 16.28 9.61
C ARG A 152 -21.15 15.48 10.53
N ALA A 153 -21.57 16.04 11.66
CA ALA A 153 -22.50 15.38 12.57
C ALA A 153 -23.84 15.04 11.88
N ARG A 154 -24.31 15.93 11.00
CA ARG A 154 -25.50 15.69 10.16
C ARG A 154 -25.29 14.54 9.17
N ILE A 155 -24.13 14.48 8.50
CA ILE A 155 -23.77 13.35 7.60
C ILE A 155 -23.75 12.03 8.37
N GLU A 156 -23.06 11.99 9.51
CA GLU A 156 -22.95 10.80 10.35
C GLU A 156 -24.33 10.32 10.80
N THR A 157 -25.20 11.24 11.23
CA THR A 157 -26.58 10.92 11.61
C THR A 157 -27.39 10.39 10.42
N ALA A 158 -27.30 11.03 9.26
CA ALA A 158 -28.07 10.65 8.07
C ALA A 158 -27.64 9.32 7.46
N LEU A 159 -26.37 8.94 7.61
CA LEU A 159 -25.80 7.70 7.08
C LEU A 159 -25.56 6.62 8.16
N ALA A 160 -26.07 6.82 9.38
CA ALA A 160 -25.81 5.95 10.52
C ALA A 160 -26.19 4.48 10.26
N ASP A 161 -27.40 4.21 9.76
CA ASP A 161 -27.85 2.85 9.46
C ASP A 161 -26.95 2.16 8.43
N LYS A 162 -26.54 2.92 7.41
CA LYS A 162 -25.68 2.42 6.36
C LYS A 162 -24.26 2.12 6.85
N LEU A 163 -23.73 2.96 7.73
CA LEU A 163 -22.46 2.70 8.41
C LEU A 163 -22.55 1.47 9.30
N ASN A 164 -23.65 1.30 10.05
CA ASN A 164 -23.89 0.11 10.87
C ASN A 164 -23.94 -1.17 10.02
N ASP A 165 -24.61 -1.13 8.87
CA ASP A 165 -24.64 -2.25 7.91
C ASP A 165 -23.25 -2.54 7.34
N ALA A 166 -22.48 -1.50 7.01
CA ALA A 166 -21.11 -1.65 6.55
C ALA A 166 -20.20 -2.26 7.63
N HIS A 167 -20.34 -1.85 8.90
CA HIS A 167 -19.66 -2.47 10.04
C HIS A 167 -20.02 -3.95 10.18
N ALA A 168 -21.29 -4.30 10.12
CA ALA A 168 -21.74 -5.69 10.19
C ALA A 168 -21.17 -6.55 9.04
N LEU A 169 -21.09 -6.00 7.83
CA LEU A 169 -20.47 -6.66 6.68
C LEU A 169 -18.95 -6.81 6.84
N ALA A 170 -18.26 -5.78 7.33
CA ALA A 170 -16.83 -5.84 7.64
C ALA A 170 -16.52 -6.92 8.69
N ASP A 171 -17.30 -6.98 9.78
CA ASP A 171 -17.19 -8.01 10.81
C ASP A 171 -17.42 -9.42 10.26
N LYS A 172 -18.43 -9.59 9.41
CA LYS A 172 -18.69 -10.87 8.73
C LYS A 172 -17.49 -11.32 7.90
N ARG A 173 -16.85 -10.39 7.17
CA ARG A 173 -15.64 -10.66 6.38
C ARG A 173 -14.45 -10.99 7.27
N ASN A 174 -14.26 -10.26 8.37
CA ASN A 174 -13.20 -10.51 9.34
C ASN A 174 -13.34 -11.91 9.95
N ARG A 175 -14.53 -12.29 10.43
CA ARG A 175 -14.79 -13.64 10.97
C ARG A 175 -14.57 -14.74 9.92
N ALA A 176 -14.91 -14.49 8.65
CA ALA A 176 -14.64 -15.44 7.57
C ALA A 176 -13.13 -15.60 7.30
N ALA A 177 -12.38 -14.50 7.31
CA ALA A 177 -10.93 -14.52 7.16
C ALA A 177 -10.25 -15.26 8.33
N GLU A 178 -10.70 -15.04 9.56
CA GLU A 178 -10.21 -15.75 10.75
C GLU A 178 -10.48 -17.24 10.68
N ARG A 179 -11.70 -17.66 10.30
CA ARG A 179 -12.01 -19.08 10.08
C ARG A 179 -11.09 -19.71 9.03
N HIS A 180 -10.87 -19.00 7.93
CA HIS A 180 -9.96 -19.48 6.88
C HIS A 180 -8.51 -19.59 7.40
N LYS A 181 -8.06 -18.63 8.22
CA LYS A 181 -6.73 -18.67 8.83
C LYS A 181 -6.59 -19.87 9.76
N LEU A 182 -7.55 -20.07 10.67
CA LEU A 182 -7.54 -21.21 11.61
C LEU A 182 -7.59 -22.55 10.88
N GLN A 183 -8.40 -22.65 9.81
CA GLN A 183 -8.44 -23.86 9.00
C GLN A 183 -7.08 -24.13 8.35
N ARG A 184 -6.44 -23.12 7.74
CA ARG A 184 -5.10 -23.26 7.16
C ARG A 184 -4.04 -23.68 8.18
N GLU A 185 -4.09 -23.13 9.39
CA GLU A 185 -3.16 -23.50 10.47
C GLU A 185 -3.38 -24.94 10.94
N THR A 186 -4.64 -25.36 11.05
CA THR A 186 -5.02 -26.73 11.39
C THR A 186 -4.56 -27.71 10.30
N ASP A 187 -4.85 -27.40 9.03
CA ASP A 187 -4.45 -28.20 7.87
C ASP A 187 -2.92 -28.29 7.76
N ARG A 188 -2.21 -27.19 8.00
CA ARG A 188 -0.75 -27.14 8.00
C ARG A 188 -0.17 -28.02 9.11
N THR A 189 -0.73 -27.96 10.30
CA THR A 189 -0.28 -28.78 11.44
C THR A 189 -0.54 -30.26 11.16
N ALA A 190 -1.72 -30.60 10.65
CA ALA A 190 -2.07 -31.97 10.26
C ALA A 190 -1.16 -32.51 9.14
N ALA A 191 -0.83 -31.67 8.13
CA ALA A 191 0.12 -32.03 7.08
C ALA A 191 1.55 -32.23 7.61
N GLN A 192 1.99 -31.41 8.57
CA GLN A 192 3.29 -31.59 9.22
C GLN A 192 3.37 -32.91 10.01
N ILE A 193 2.30 -33.29 10.71
CA ILE A 193 2.22 -34.58 11.43
C ILE A 193 2.31 -35.74 10.44
N ARG A 194 1.50 -35.74 9.38
CA ARG A 194 1.52 -36.79 8.35
C ARG A 194 2.87 -36.88 7.64
N ARG A 195 3.52 -35.74 7.37
CA ARG A 195 4.90 -35.70 6.84
C ARG A 195 5.87 -36.37 7.80
N ALA A 196 5.82 -36.04 9.09
CA ALA A 196 6.71 -36.65 10.08
C ALA A 196 6.51 -38.17 10.20
N GLU A 197 5.26 -38.64 10.20
CA GLU A 197 4.91 -40.06 10.19
C GLU A 197 5.43 -40.78 8.94
N GLN A 198 5.26 -40.16 7.77
CA GLN A 198 5.77 -40.70 6.50
C GLN A 198 7.31 -40.81 6.51
N LEU A 199 8.02 -39.77 6.98
CA LEU A 199 9.48 -39.80 7.07
C LEU A 199 9.96 -40.88 8.05
N ALA A 200 9.31 -41.01 9.21
CA ALA A 200 9.63 -42.05 10.18
C ALA A 200 9.39 -43.46 9.61
N ALA A 201 8.28 -43.68 8.92
CA ALA A 201 7.98 -44.94 8.25
C ALA A 201 9.06 -45.27 7.21
N TRP A 202 9.46 -44.29 6.39
CA TRP A 202 10.50 -44.46 5.38
C TRP A 202 11.85 -44.85 5.98
N VAL A 203 12.30 -44.15 7.03
CA VAL A 203 13.56 -44.45 7.72
C VAL A 203 13.56 -45.88 8.25
N ASN A 204 12.45 -46.32 8.84
CA ASN A 204 12.36 -47.67 9.40
C ASN A 204 12.41 -48.76 8.32
N GLU A 205 11.73 -48.55 7.20
CA GLU A 205 11.54 -49.57 6.15
C GLU A 205 12.69 -49.62 5.14
N TYR A 206 13.26 -48.47 4.74
CA TYR A 206 14.15 -48.39 3.58
C TYR A 206 15.58 -47.96 3.89
N MET A 207 15.87 -47.38 5.07
CA MET A 207 17.23 -46.94 5.42
C MET A 207 17.99 -48.00 6.22
N ASP A 208 19.30 -47.84 6.38
CA ASP A 208 20.15 -48.77 7.12
C ASP A 208 20.05 -48.61 8.66
N ASP A 209 20.71 -49.51 9.41
CA ASP A 209 20.69 -49.50 10.88
C ASP A 209 21.30 -48.23 11.49
N ASN A 210 22.32 -47.66 10.84
CA ASN A 210 22.98 -46.44 11.32
C ASN A 210 22.05 -45.23 11.19
N ALA A 211 21.38 -45.08 10.04
CA ALA A 211 20.37 -44.05 9.82
C ALA A 211 19.19 -44.21 10.80
N ARG A 212 18.69 -45.44 11.00
CA ARG A 212 17.66 -45.72 12.03
C ARG A 212 18.11 -45.31 13.43
N ALA A 213 19.36 -45.61 13.80
CA ALA A 213 19.91 -45.23 15.11
C ALA A 213 20.04 -43.70 15.26
N ARG A 214 20.56 -43.00 14.24
CA ARG A 214 20.66 -41.53 14.21
C ARG A 214 19.27 -40.87 14.29
N PHE A 215 18.28 -41.42 13.58
CA PHE A 215 16.90 -40.91 13.62
C PHE A 215 16.28 -41.01 15.01
N LYS A 216 16.45 -42.15 15.71
CA LYS A 216 15.99 -42.31 17.11
C LYS A 216 16.61 -41.29 18.07
N LEU A 217 17.81 -40.81 17.78
CA LEU A 217 18.52 -39.78 18.55
C LEU A 217 18.29 -38.35 18.03
N ASN A 218 17.44 -38.17 17.01
CA ASN A 218 17.21 -36.89 16.31
C ASN A 218 18.51 -36.27 15.73
N LEU A 219 19.44 -37.13 15.27
CA LEU A 219 20.74 -36.78 14.67
C LEU A 219 20.80 -37.06 13.15
N LEU A 220 19.69 -37.50 12.56
CA LEU A 220 19.59 -37.71 11.11
C LEU A 220 18.94 -36.46 10.48
N PRO A 221 19.67 -35.67 9.67
CA PRO A 221 19.10 -34.52 8.98
C PRO A 221 17.93 -34.94 8.09
N GLU A 222 16.87 -34.14 8.07
CA GLU A 222 15.70 -34.42 7.26
C GLU A 222 16.05 -34.49 5.76
N ASP A 223 16.98 -33.67 5.28
CA ASP A 223 17.44 -33.65 3.89
C ASP A 223 18.02 -35.01 3.44
N GLU A 224 18.68 -35.75 4.33
CA GLU A 224 19.22 -37.09 4.03
C GLU A 224 18.08 -38.09 3.76
N ILE A 225 16.98 -37.97 4.51
CA ILE A 225 15.76 -38.78 4.31
C ILE A 225 15.08 -38.37 3.00
N LEU A 226 14.93 -37.07 2.76
CA LEU A 226 14.31 -36.53 1.55
C LEU A 226 15.09 -36.92 0.29
N ASP A 227 16.41 -36.94 0.34
CA ASP A 227 17.27 -37.36 -0.75
C ASP A 227 17.12 -38.86 -1.04
N ALA A 228 17.02 -39.70 -0.01
CA ALA A 228 16.75 -41.13 -0.15
C ALA A 228 15.37 -41.39 -0.79
N ILE A 229 14.32 -40.69 -0.32
CA ILE A 229 12.98 -40.78 -0.92
C ILE A 229 13.02 -40.32 -2.37
N ARG A 230 13.69 -39.19 -2.66
CA ARG A 230 13.82 -38.64 -4.02
C ARG A 230 14.55 -39.60 -4.94
N ALA A 231 15.64 -40.22 -4.49
CA ALA A 231 16.39 -41.21 -5.26
C ALA A 231 15.51 -42.42 -5.60
N ALA A 232 14.74 -42.93 -4.62
CA ALA A 232 13.81 -44.03 -4.87
C ALA A 232 12.67 -43.63 -5.84
N ALA A 233 12.07 -42.45 -5.66
CA ALA A 233 10.96 -41.96 -6.47
C ALA A 233 11.33 -41.78 -7.95
N TYR A 234 12.57 -41.38 -8.23
CA TYR A 234 13.07 -41.16 -9.59
C TYR A 234 13.89 -42.32 -10.17
N ARG A 235 14.02 -43.44 -9.47
CA ARG A 235 14.87 -44.56 -9.89
C ARG A 235 14.56 -45.08 -11.29
N SER A 236 13.28 -45.14 -11.67
CA SER A 236 12.85 -45.58 -13.01
C SER A 236 13.24 -44.62 -14.13
N LEU A 237 13.64 -43.40 -13.78
CA LEU A 237 13.99 -42.33 -14.69
C LEU A 237 15.50 -41.98 -14.68
N ASP A 238 16.32 -42.69 -13.91
CA ASP A 238 17.76 -42.39 -13.81
C ASP A 238 18.53 -42.63 -15.12
N GLU A 239 17.97 -43.39 -16.07
CA GLU A 239 18.55 -43.57 -17.41
C GLU A 239 18.41 -42.32 -18.31
N PHE A 240 17.50 -41.40 -17.98
CA PHE A 240 17.26 -40.22 -18.80
C PHE A 240 18.22 -39.09 -18.39
N PRO A 241 18.77 -38.35 -19.35
CA PRO A 241 19.68 -37.25 -19.06
C PRO A 241 18.94 -36.15 -18.29
N ARG A 242 19.50 -35.74 -17.15
CA ARG A 242 18.95 -34.62 -16.37
C ARG A 242 19.15 -33.31 -17.13
N TYR A 243 18.16 -32.43 -17.04
CA TYR A 243 18.31 -31.08 -17.58
C TYR A 243 19.39 -30.32 -16.81
N ARG A 244 20.33 -29.74 -17.55
CA ARG A 244 21.33 -28.82 -17.01
C ARG A 244 20.95 -27.39 -17.41
N LYS A 245 20.75 -26.53 -16.41
CA LYS A 245 20.51 -25.10 -16.60
C LYS A 245 21.55 -24.52 -17.56
N ILE A 246 21.08 -23.75 -18.54
CA ILE A 246 21.93 -23.03 -19.48
C ILE A 246 22.88 -22.12 -18.69
N ARG A 247 24.18 -22.30 -18.89
CA ARG A 247 25.24 -21.45 -18.32
C ARG A 247 25.78 -20.52 -19.38
N PHE A 248 26.46 -19.46 -18.96
CA PHE A 248 27.09 -18.49 -19.85
C PHE A 248 27.94 -19.15 -20.95
N ASN A 249 28.76 -20.14 -20.58
CA ASN A 249 29.64 -20.88 -21.51
C ASN A 249 28.91 -21.84 -22.46
N ASP A 250 27.61 -22.07 -22.27
CA ASP A 250 26.82 -22.89 -23.19
C ASP A 250 26.36 -22.09 -24.42
N VAL A 251 26.42 -20.76 -24.34
CA VAL A 251 25.98 -19.85 -25.40
C VAL A 251 27.16 -19.54 -26.33
N ASP A 252 26.95 -19.62 -27.64
CA ASP A 252 27.96 -19.27 -28.64
C ASP A 252 28.04 -17.74 -28.78
N HIS A 253 28.98 -17.14 -28.05
CA HIS A 253 29.15 -15.68 -28.01
C HIS A 253 29.94 -15.17 -29.20
N SER A 254 29.57 -13.99 -29.71
CA SER A 254 30.41 -13.29 -30.70
C SER A 254 31.77 -12.89 -30.10
N GLU A 255 32.82 -12.82 -30.92
CA GLU A 255 34.16 -12.35 -30.51
C GLU A 255 34.17 -10.94 -29.87
N ARG A 256 33.11 -10.15 -30.10
CA ARG A 256 32.94 -8.80 -29.55
C ARG A 256 32.15 -8.76 -28.24
N CYS A 257 31.79 -9.91 -27.66
CA CYS A 257 31.06 -9.96 -26.38
C CYS A 257 31.98 -9.48 -25.25
N SER A 258 31.74 -8.26 -24.75
CA SER A 258 32.60 -7.58 -23.77
C SER A 258 32.40 -8.01 -22.31
N GLY A 259 31.86 -9.21 -22.07
CA GLY A 259 32.09 -9.94 -20.83
C GLY A 259 31.17 -9.67 -19.64
N SER A 260 29.95 -9.14 -19.80
CA SER A 260 28.97 -9.35 -18.72
C SER A 260 28.61 -10.84 -18.72
N GLN A 261 29.04 -11.59 -17.69
CA GLN A 261 28.66 -13.00 -17.50
C GLN A 261 27.19 -13.14 -17.08
N SER A 262 26.32 -12.25 -17.55
CA SER A 262 24.89 -12.24 -17.26
C SER A 262 24.13 -12.81 -18.44
N LEU A 263 23.23 -13.73 -18.12
CA LEU A 263 22.23 -14.26 -19.04
C LEU A 263 20.86 -13.85 -18.51
N ASP A 264 20.05 -13.28 -19.40
CA ASP A 264 18.61 -13.17 -19.17
C ASP A 264 17.97 -14.48 -19.60
N CYS A 265 17.34 -15.19 -18.67
CA CYS A 265 16.82 -16.54 -18.87
C CYS A 265 15.35 -16.60 -18.47
N ASP A 266 14.53 -17.13 -19.37
CA ASP A 266 13.11 -17.38 -19.17
C ASP A 266 12.76 -18.87 -19.32
N THR A 267 11.64 -19.28 -18.73
CA THR A 267 11.13 -20.66 -18.79
C THR A 267 9.62 -20.66 -19.04
N ASP A 268 9.24 -21.16 -20.22
CA ASP A 268 7.87 -21.22 -20.69
C ASP A 268 7.39 -22.66 -20.91
N ASP A 269 6.08 -22.83 -21.00
CA ASP A 269 5.47 -24.09 -21.44
C ASP A 269 5.78 -24.35 -22.92
N ALA A 270 6.29 -25.55 -23.22
CA ALA A 270 6.59 -25.93 -24.59
C ALA A 270 5.32 -26.10 -25.42
N LYS A 271 5.11 -25.22 -26.40
CA LYS A 271 3.98 -25.32 -27.34
C LYS A 271 4.21 -26.36 -28.44
N HIS A 272 5.47 -26.66 -28.75
CA HIS A 272 5.87 -27.58 -29.80
C HIS A 272 7.12 -28.37 -29.40
N LEU A 273 7.13 -29.67 -29.73
CA LEU A 273 8.27 -30.56 -29.62
C LEU A 273 8.58 -31.12 -31.01
N THR A 274 9.86 -31.32 -31.33
CA THR A 274 10.26 -32.11 -32.50
C THR A 274 9.85 -33.58 -32.32
N ALA A 275 9.81 -34.35 -33.42
CA ALA A 275 9.46 -35.77 -33.35
C ALA A 275 10.36 -36.56 -32.37
N ALA A 276 11.67 -36.29 -32.37
CA ALA A 276 12.61 -36.93 -31.45
C ALA A 276 12.39 -36.53 -29.99
N GLN A 277 12.15 -35.24 -29.71
CA GLN A 277 11.85 -34.74 -28.36
C GLN A 277 10.53 -35.31 -27.83
N PHE A 278 9.51 -35.43 -28.69
CA PHE A 278 8.22 -36.00 -28.32
C PHE A 278 8.33 -37.49 -28.01
N GLU A 279 9.13 -38.24 -28.77
CA GLU A 279 9.39 -39.65 -28.50
C GLU A 279 10.08 -39.83 -27.13
N LEU A 280 11.09 -39.01 -26.82
CA LEU A 280 11.74 -39.05 -25.51
C LEU A 280 10.79 -38.66 -24.37
N TYR A 281 9.94 -37.65 -24.57
CA TYR A 281 8.87 -37.28 -23.64
C TYR A 281 7.96 -38.48 -23.33
N ARG A 282 7.53 -39.23 -24.36
CA ARG A 282 6.68 -40.42 -24.19
C ARG A 282 7.38 -41.56 -23.46
N GLN A 283 8.68 -41.73 -23.67
CA GLN A 283 9.48 -42.73 -22.94
C GLN A 283 9.55 -42.37 -21.45
N ILE A 284 9.80 -41.10 -21.13
CA ILE A 284 9.81 -40.59 -19.75
C ILE A 284 8.43 -40.75 -19.12
N GLU A 285 7.35 -40.39 -19.83
CA GLU A 285 5.97 -40.56 -19.38
C GLU A 285 5.64 -42.02 -19.06
N THR A 286 6.09 -42.95 -19.91
CA THR A 286 5.86 -44.39 -19.74
C THR A 286 6.59 -44.96 -18.51
N LYS A 287 7.79 -44.44 -18.21
CA LYS A 287 8.60 -44.88 -17.05
C LYS A 287 8.32 -44.10 -15.77
N ALA A 288 7.63 -42.96 -15.85
CA ALA A 288 7.27 -42.18 -14.70
C ALA A 288 6.33 -42.98 -13.77
N PRO A 289 6.47 -42.88 -12.44
CA PRO A 289 5.61 -43.61 -11.53
C PRO A 289 4.15 -43.13 -11.63
N PRO A 290 3.17 -43.97 -11.27
CA PRO A 290 1.76 -43.59 -11.28
C PRO A 290 1.50 -42.31 -10.49
N GLY A 291 0.71 -41.41 -11.07
CA GLY A 291 0.38 -40.11 -10.47
C GLY A 291 1.42 -39.00 -10.69
N ALA A 292 2.53 -39.28 -11.35
CA ALA A 292 3.47 -38.25 -11.78
C ALA A 292 2.79 -37.28 -12.78
N LYS A 293 3.07 -35.98 -12.63
CA LYS A 293 2.66 -34.94 -13.57
C LYS A 293 3.84 -34.52 -14.42
N LEU A 294 3.67 -34.52 -15.72
CA LEU A 294 4.72 -34.15 -16.67
C LEU A 294 4.36 -32.83 -17.35
N LYS A 295 5.36 -31.98 -17.52
CA LYS A 295 5.21 -30.68 -18.18
C LYS A 295 6.43 -30.41 -19.05
N ALA A 296 6.21 -30.30 -20.36
CA ALA A 296 7.28 -29.92 -21.28
C ALA A 296 7.56 -28.42 -21.17
N LEU A 297 8.83 -28.05 -21.05
CA LEU A 297 9.30 -26.69 -20.84
C LEU A 297 10.30 -26.28 -21.93
N VAL A 298 10.31 -24.99 -22.26
CA VAL A 298 11.31 -24.33 -23.10
C VAL A 298 12.10 -23.37 -22.22
N HIS A 299 13.42 -23.54 -22.19
CA HIS A 299 14.34 -22.66 -21.51
C HIS A 299 15.06 -21.82 -22.56
N SER A 300 14.82 -20.52 -22.55
CA SER A 300 15.47 -19.57 -23.46
C SER A 300 16.35 -18.63 -22.66
N CYS A 301 17.64 -18.59 -22.98
CA CYS A 301 18.56 -17.62 -22.40
C CYS A 301 19.19 -16.77 -23.48
N ALA A 302 19.39 -15.48 -23.22
CA ALA A 302 20.12 -14.56 -24.08
C ALA A 302 21.20 -13.82 -23.28
N CYS A 303 22.37 -13.64 -23.87
CA CYS A 303 23.41 -12.80 -23.30
C CYS A 303 23.00 -11.33 -23.36
N GLU A 304 22.99 -10.64 -22.22
CA GLU A 304 22.61 -9.22 -22.15
C GLU A 304 23.54 -8.30 -22.96
N SER A 305 24.80 -8.71 -23.19
CA SER A 305 25.80 -7.89 -23.91
C SER A 305 25.71 -8.05 -25.43
N CYS A 306 25.59 -9.28 -25.93
CA CYS A 306 25.68 -9.56 -27.38
C CYS A 306 24.41 -10.16 -27.99
N ASN A 307 23.36 -10.38 -27.19
CA ASN A 307 22.09 -11.01 -27.59
C ASN A 307 22.23 -12.42 -28.19
N ALA A 308 23.39 -13.08 -28.04
CA ALA A 308 23.54 -14.48 -28.39
C ALA A 308 22.58 -15.31 -27.51
N GLY A 309 21.77 -16.16 -28.15
CA GLY A 309 20.71 -16.90 -27.52
C GLY A 309 20.89 -18.41 -27.61
N LEU A 310 20.45 -19.12 -26.58
CA LEU A 310 20.35 -20.57 -26.58
C LEU A 310 18.97 -20.99 -26.10
N ILE A 311 18.37 -21.95 -26.80
CA ILE A 311 17.11 -22.56 -26.42
C ILE A 311 17.35 -24.04 -26.13
N ARG A 312 16.94 -24.50 -24.95
CA ARG A 312 16.89 -25.92 -24.59
C ARG A 312 15.47 -26.33 -24.23
N ARG A 313 15.14 -27.60 -24.40
CA ARG A 313 13.85 -28.16 -23.97
C ARG A 313 14.06 -29.21 -22.89
N SER A 314 13.16 -29.19 -21.91
CA SER A 314 13.12 -30.19 -20.84
C SER A 314 11.71 -30.69 -20.62
N VAL A 315 11.59 -31.78 -19.88
CA VAL A 315 10.34 -32.19 -19.25
C VAL A 315 10.52 -32.14 -17.74
N GLN A 316 9.70 -31.33 -17.08
CA GLN A 316 9.56 -31.32 -15.64
C GLN A 316 8.63 -32.45 -15.24
N VAL A 317 9.15 -33.37 -14.42
CA VAL A 317 8.39 -34.47 -13.83
C VAL A 317 8.19 -34.11 -12.36
N VAL A 318 6.93 -34.05 -11.93
CA VAL A 318 6.56 -33.80 -10.53
C VAL A 318 5.91 -35.06 -9.97
N ILE A 319 6.53 -35.68 -8.98
CA ILE A 319 6.06 -36.91 -8.35
C ILE A 319 5.54 -36.60 -6.94
N PRO A 320 4.24 -36.79 -6.68
CA PRO A 320 3.71 -36.77 -5.32
C PRO A 320 4.07 -38.07 -4.59
N VAL A 321 4.68 -37.95 -3.43
CA VAL A 321 4.97 -39.07 -2.52
C VAL A 321 4.41 -38.71 -1.16
N GLY A 322 3.18 -39.14 -0.87
CA GLY A 322 2.46 -38.75 0.34
C GLY A 322 2.30 -37.23 0.45
N GLU A 323 2.84 -36.63 1.53
CA GLU A 323 2.84 -35.17 1.77
C GLU A 323 3.98 -34.42 1.06
N LEU A 324 4.86 -35.14 0.36
CA LEU A 324 6.02 -34.58 -0.31
C LEU A 324 5.76 -34.42 -1.81
N LEU A 325 6.22 -33.31 -2.38
CA LEU A 325 6.22 -33.07 -3.82
C LEU A 325 7.67 -32.92 -4.27
N PHE A 326 8.13 -33.86 -5.08
CA PHE A 326 9.45 -33.77 -5.69
C PHE A 326 9.33 -33.38 -7.15
N SER A 327 10.16 -32.45 -7.60
CA SER A 327 10.28 -32.07 -9.01
C SER A 327 11.69 -32.36 -9.51
N ARG A 328 11.81 -32.86 -10.74
CA ARG A 328 13.07 -33.02 -11.45
C ARG A 328 12.85 -32.78 -12.94
N GLU A 329 13.82 -32.16 -13.60
CA GLU A 329 13.78 -31.92 -15.03
C GLU A 329 14.74 -32.83 -15.79
N TYR A 330 14.27 -33.34 -16.93
CA TYR A 330 15.03 -34.17 -17.86
C TYR A 330 15.18 -33.46 -19.20
N ALA A 331 16.36 -33.52 -19.79
CA ALA A 331 16.62 -32.90 -21.08
C ALA A 331 15.87 -33.65 -22.18
N LEU A 332 15.25 -32.91 -23.11
CA LEU A 332 14.64 -33.47 -24.31
C LEU A 332 15.56 -33.36 -25.54
N ASP A 333 16.63 -32.58 -25.43
CA ASP A 333 17.60 -32.41 -26.50
C ASP A 333 18.57 -33.60 -26.45
N GLY A 334 18.39 -34.56 -27.35
CA GLY A 334 19.13 -35.84 -27.42
C GLY A 334 20.64 -35.72 -27.66
N ASN A 335 21.24 -34.55 -27.45
CA ASN A 335 22.67 -34.35 -27.51
C ASN A 335 23.28 -34.73 -26.14
N THR A 336 23.27 -36.03 -25.85
CA THR A 336 24.20 -36.64 -24.90
C THR A 336 25.59 -36.56 -25.49
N ALA A 337 26.20 -35.37 -25.51
CA ALA A 337 27.64 -35.32 -25.41
C ALA A 337 27.95 -35.95 -24.06
N ALA A 338 28.42 -37.21 -24.10
CA ALA A 338 28.96 -37.90 -22.96
C ALA A 338 29.94 -36.94 -22.28
N ILE A 339 29.52 -36.39 -21.16
CA ILE A 339 30.46 -35.77 -20.23
C ILE A 339 31.19 -36.97 -19.68
N ASP A 340 32.39 -37.24 -20.22
CA ASP A 340 33.39 -38.05 -19.55
C ASP A 340 33.45 -37.53 -18.11
N PHE A 341 33.00 -38.36 -17.18
CA PHE A 341 33.30 -38.17 -15.78
C PHE A 341 34.82 -38.34 -15.67
N ASP A 342 35.55 -37.23 -15.75
CA ASP A 342 36.86 -37.14 -15.13
C ASP A 342 36.63 -37.40 -13.64
N THR A 343 36.80 -38.66 -13.27
CA THR A 343 37.14 -39.07 -11.92
C THR A 343 38.58 -38.62 -11.65
N ASP A 344 38.80 -37.31 -11.56
CA ASP A 344 39.85 -36.75 -10.71
C ASP A 344 39.18 -36.64 -9.32
N GLY A 345 39.51 -37.49 -8.35
CA GLY A 345 40.87 -37.62 -7.84
C GLY A 345 41.03 -36.63 -6.70
N ASP A 346 40.84 -37.13 -5.48
CA ASP A 346 41.30 -36.63 -4.18
C ASP A 346 41.84 -35.18 -4.08
N HIS A 347 41.31 -34.41 -3.13
CA HIS A 347 42.11 -33.94 -1.98
C HIS A 347 41.24 -33.33 -0.86
N ASN A 348 41.36 -33.99 0.31
CA ASN A 348 40.93 -33.69 1.69
C ASN A 348 39.50 -33.98 2.12
#